data_AF-A0A941MZH9-F1
#
_entry.id   AF-A0A941MZH9-F1
#
_cell.length_a   1.000
_cell.length_b   1.000
_cell.length_c   1.000
_cell.angle_alpha   90.00
_cell.angle_beta   90.00
_cell.angle_gamma   90.00
#
_symmetry.space_group_name_H-M   'P 1'
#
loop_
_entity.id
_entity.type
_entity.pdbx_description
1 polymer ?
#
loop_
_entity_poly.entity_id
_entity_poly.type
_entity_poly.pdbx_seq_one_letter_code
_entity_poly.pdbx_strand_id
1 'polypeptide(L)'
;MTLLNPFPRWTSSLLTQLEQGRKRRIRRERESGPVSQTASEIETLEKRALLSSSGKDSVLTVMNPPPVVKTTTLQVQVASIDEHDSHENSSDSLRLSLVQTSGPTIATGIKIQSSTGVLTWTPGADQAAGSYGFNVILRKKGSSNPLEIKPLQVQVLSAGIVNQNLVVVGTSLSDAISVSSLPSNGIAVGVNSECYVFNGAKVTGTIKISGFQGDDTLNVAGAIGHPYSINVAGDADTLIVEGTSHRDVIALSNNQVVVNGNSISYNTISHLVVNAIGGDDSVSMTGNAAPPCVTVDGSGGFNDFTATLT
;
A
#
# COMPACT_ATOMS: atom_id res chain seq x y z
N MET A 1 8.68 79.15 13.61
CA MET A 1 8.08 78.03 14.36
C MET A 1 9.14 76.93 14.46
N THR A 2 9.75 76.83 15.64
CA THR A 2 10.26 75.60 16.30
C THR A 2 11.24 74.67 15.54
N LEU A 3 12.56 74.83 15.75
CA LEU A 3 13.53 73.97 16.50
C LEU A 3 14.28 72.93 15.62
N LEU A 4 15.60 73.14 15.37
CA LEU A 4 16.79 72.44 15.93
C LEU A 4 16.92 70.95 15.52
N ASN A 5 18.08 70.36 15.21
CA ASN A 5 19.46 70.74 14.85
C ASN A 5 20.17 69.40 14.48
N PRO A 6 21.39 69.42 13.91
CA PRO A 6 22.02 68.31 13.19
C PRO A 6 22.98 67.43 14.02
N PHE A 7 23.39 66.31 13.40
CA PHE A 7 24.51 65.41 13.74
C PHE A 7 25.77 66.12 14.29
N PRO A 8 26.62 65.49 15.15
CA PRO A 8 27.79 64.78 14.60
C PRO A 8 28.43 63.62 15.42
N ARG A 9 29.12 62.77 14.63
CA ARG A 9 30.41 62.07 14.85
C ARG A 9 30.87 61.75 16.30
N TRP A 10 31.02 60.45 16.54
CA TRP A 10 31.68 59.86 17.69
C TRP A 10 33.20 60.02 17.62
N THR A 11 33.80 60.53 18.69
CA THR A 11 35.25 60.49 18.96
C THR A 11 35.57 59.49 20.08
N SER A 12 36.64 58.73 19.86
CA SER A 12 37.59 58.11 20.81
C SER A 12 37.21 58.07 22.31
N SER A 13 36.18 57.30 22.69
CA SER A 13 35.89 56.95 24.10
C SER A 13 35.48 55.48 24.26
N LEU A 14 36.05 54.60 23.44
CA LEU A 14 35.72 53.17 23.42
C LEU A 14 36.82 52.25 23.97
N LEU A 15 37.92 52.82 24.45
CA LEU A 15 39.08 52.07 24.97
C LEU A 15 39.29 52.20 26.48
N THR A 16 38.40 52.87 27.21
CA THR A 16 38.55 53.04 28.67
C THR A 16 37.40 52.43 29.49
N GLN A 17 36.29 52.03 28.88
CA GLN A 17 35.19 51.33 29.58
C GLN A 17 35.24 49.80 29.52
N LEU A 18 36.00 49.20 28.58
CA LEU A 18 36.19 47.74 28.51
C LEU A 18 37.15 47.19 29.58
N GLU A 19 38.06 48.00 30.11
CA GLU A 19 39.06 47.59 31.11
C GLU A 19 38.50 47.52 32.55
N GLN A 20 37.42 48.23 32.87
CA GLN A 20 36.83 48.23 34.22
C GLN A 20 35.73 47.17 34.41
N GLY A 21 35.08 46.70 33.35
CA GLY A 21 34.14 45.57 33.40
C GLY A 21 34.82 44.21 33.59
N ARG A 22 36.03 44.04 33.04
CA ARG A 22 36.78 42.77 33.09
C ARG A 22 37.38 42.48 34.48
N LYS A 23 37.70 43.51 35.27
CA LYS A 23 38.22 43.36 36.65
C LYS A 23 37.14 43.06 37.70
N ARG A 24 35.85 43.35 37.44
CA ARG A 24 34.75 42.92 38.32
C ARG A 24 34.35 41.46 38.10
N ARG A 25 34.62 40.90 36.91
CA ARG A 25 34.33 39.50 36.59
C ARG A 25 35.35 38.52 37.21
N ILE A 26 36.60 38.95 37.41
CA ILE A 26 37.67 38.10 37.97
C ILE A 26 37.69 38.08 39.51
N ARG A 27 37.07 39.05 40.19
CA ARG A 27 37.01 39.09 41.67
C ARG A 27 35.85 38.27 42.27
N ARG A 28 34.85 37.87 41.49
CA ARG A 28 33.75 36.98 41.94
C ARG A 28 34.04 35.47 41.77
N GLU A 29 35.10 35.10 41.07
CA GLU A 29 35.48 33.68 40.85
C GLU A 29 36.57 33.17 41.82
N ARG A 30 36.94 33.95 42.85
CA ARG A 30 37.95 33.55 43.85
C ARG A 30 37.43 33.39 45.29
N GLU A 31 36.12 33.52 45.51
CA GLU A 31 35.47 33.33 46.82
C GLU A 31 34.40 32.23 46.85
N SER A 32 34.29 31.42 45.78
CA SER A 32 33.64 30.12 45.87
C SER A 32 34.74 29.07 46.09
N GLY A 33 34.92 28.64 47.34
CA GLY A 33 35.65 27.39 47.62
C GLY A 33 35.06 26.23 46.82
N PRO A 34 35.72 25.05 46.78
CA PRO A 34 35.11 23.88 46.16
C PRO A 34 33.74 23.72 46.78
N VAL A 35 32.68 23.85 45.97
CA VAL A 35 31.34 23.47 46.38
C VAL A 35 31.44 21.98 46.61
N SER A 36 31.78 21.60 47.84
CA SER A 36 31.68 20.23 48.32
C SER A 36 30.19 19.98 48.36
N GLN A 37 29.64 19.56 47.21
CA GLN A 37 28.33 18.94 47.17
C GLN A 37 28.40 17.85 48.23
N THR A 38 27.57 17.97 49.26
CA THR A 38 27.55 16.95 50.30
C THR A 38 27.22 15.62 49.64
N ALA A 39 27.69 14.49 50.18
CA ALA A 39 27.36 13.18 49.63
C ALA A 39 25.84 12.99 49.39
N SER A 40 25.00 13.68 50.18
CA SER A 40 23.54 13.71 49.99
C SER A 40 23.06 14.53 48.78
N GLU A 41 23.70 15.65 48.43
CA GLU A 41 23.39 16.42 47.23
C GLU A 41 23.89 15.73 45.97
N ILE A 42 25.04 15.07 46.04
CA ILE A 42 25.53 14.18 44.97
C ILE A 42 24.57 13.01 44.82
N GLU A 43 24.14 12.33 45.88
CA GLU A 43 23.17 11.23 45.81
C GLU A 43 21.80 11.69 45.26
N THR A 44 21.38 12.93 45.56
CA THR A 44 20.13 13.50 45.05
C THR A 44 20.25 13.94 43.59
N LEU A 45 21.41 14.46 43.18
CA LEU A 45 21.70 14.82 41.79
C LEU A 45 21.97 13.58 40.93
N GLU A 46 22.60 12.53 41.47
CA GLU A 46 22.77 11.23 40.84
C GLU A 46 21.44 10.50 40.75
N LYS A 47 20.56 10.54 41.77
CA LYS A 47 19.18 10.05 41.64
C LYS A 47 18.40 10.84 40.59
N ARG A 48 18.54 12.16 40.52
CA ARG A 48 17.90 12.98 39.47
C ARG A 48 18.51 12.74 38.09
N ALA A 49 19.81 12.50 38.00
CA ALA A 49 20.53 12.19 36.76
C ALA A 49 20.24 10.78 36.28
N LEU A 50 20.08 9.80 37.18
CA LEU A 50 19.60 8.44 36.89
C LEU A 50 18.11 8.42 36.52
N LEU A 51 17.29 9.31 37.11
CA LEU A 51 15.91 9.54 36.65
C LEU A 51 15.86 10.26 35.28
N SER A 52 16.87 11.04 34.89
CA SER A 52 16.95 11.72 33.59
C SER A 52 17.79 10.97 32.54
N SER A 53 18.58 9.97 32.93
CA SER A 53 19.37 9.11 32.05
C SER A 53 18.68 7.80 31.76
N SER A 54 17.36 7.72 31.96
CA SER A 54 16.53 6.79 31.19
C SER A 54 16.52 7.29 29.75
N GLY A 55 17.66 7.10 29.06
CA GLY A 55 17.66 6.79 27.64
C GLY A 55 16.79 5.57 27.49
N LYS A 56 15.49 5.83 27.39
CA LYS A 56 14.42 4.86 27.39
C LYS A 56 14.52 4.17 26.03
N ASP A 57 15.21 3.05 26.00
CA ASP A 57 15.19 2.14 24.86
C ASP A 57 13.73 1.97 24.43
N SER A 58 13.47 2.17 23.13
CA SER A 58 12.09 2.19 22.62
C SER A 58 11.43 0.84 22.90
N VAL A 59 10.48 0.83 23.84
CA VAL A 59 9.76 -0.37 24.24
C VAL A 59 8.91 -0.90 23.09
N LEU A 60 8.47 -0.04 22.16
CA LEU A 60 7.68 -0.41 20.99
C LEU A 60 8.44 -0.14 19.68
N THR A 61 8.70 -1.21 18.93
CA THR A 61 9.11 -1.13 17.52
C THR A 61 7.91 -1.37 16.61
N VAL A 62 7.75 -0.55 15.56
CA VAL A 62 6.70 -0.69 14.55
C VAL A 62 7.29 -0.64 13.16
N MET A 63 6.84 -1.53 12.28
CA MET A 63 7.25 -1.61 10.88
C MET A 63 6.04 -1.60 9.96
N ASN A 64 6.12 -0.86 8.86
CA ASN A 64 5.09 -0.89 7.83
C ASN A 64 5.07 -2.26 7.15
N PRO A 65 3.90 -2.91 7.01
CA PRO A 65 3.79 -4.17 6.29
C PRO A 65 3.98 -3.98 4.77
N PRO A 66 4.20 -5.07 4.03
CA PRO A 66 4.05 -5.03 2.58
C PRO A 66 2.62 -4.60 2.18
N PRO A 67 2.42 -4.08 0.96
CA PRO A 67 1.10 -3.79 0.43
C PRO A 67 0.19 -5.03 0.45
N VAL A 68 -1.11 -4.81 0.66
CA VAL A 68 -2.14 -5.85 0.60
C VAL A 68 -3.03 -5.61 -0.61
N VAL A 69 -3.29 -6.67 -1.39
CA VAL A 69 -4.27 -6.60 -2.47
C VAL A 69 -5.66 -6.83 -1.89
N LYS A 70 -6.66 -6.09 -2.35
CA LYS A 70 -8.06 -6.32 -1.97
C LYS A 70 -8.43 -7.80 -2.04
N THR A 71 -9.32 -8.25 -1.17
CA THR A 71 -9.80 -9.64 -1.05
C THR A 71 -8.74 -10.67 -0.63
N THR A 72 -7.50 -10.25 -0.42
CA THR A 72 -6.42 -11.10 0.11
C THR A 72 -6.12 -10.76 1.56
N THR A 73 -5.68 -11.76 2.33
CA THR A 73 -5.40 -11.58 3.76
C THR A 73 -3.94 -11.19 3.98
N LEU A 74 -3.74 -10.02 4.58
CA LEU A 74 -2.47 -9.64 5.20
C LEU A 74 -2.45 -10.17 6.62
N GLN A 75 -1.43 -10.99 6.93
CA GLN A 75 -1.16 -11.44 8.29
C GLN A 75 0.34 -11.35 8.55
N VAL A 76 0.75 -10.32 9.30
CA VAL A 76 2.18 -10.03 9.52
C VAL A 76 2.38 -9.35 10.87
N GLN A 77 3.49 -9.66 11.53
CA GLN A 77 3.90 -8.93 12.72
C GLN A 77 4.37 -7.53 12.33
N VAL A 78 3.63 -6.51 12.76
CA VAL A 78 3.95 -5.09 12.50
C VAL A 78 4.47 -4.38 13.72
N ALA A 79 4.34 -4.98 14.90
CA ALA A 79 4.78 -4.42 16.16
C ALA A 79 5.46 -5.48 17.02
N SER A 80 6.54 -5.09 17.69
CA SER A 80 7.23 -5.90 18.68
C SER A 80 7.55 -5.04 19.91
N ILE A 81 7.57 -5.70 21.06
CA ILE A 81 7.86 -5.09 22.35
C ILE A 81 9.23 -5.59 22.79
N ASP A 82 10.14 -4.68 23.11
CA ASP A 82 11.40 -5.06 23.75
C ASP A 82 11.22 -4.95 25.28
N GLU A 83 11.48 -6.04 25.99
CA GLU A 83 11.19 -6.18 27.42
C GLU A 83 12.39 -5.79 28.30
N HIS A 84 13.29 -4.95 27.79
CA HIS A 84 14.60 -4.69 28.40
C HIS A 84 14.58 -3.99 29.79
N ASP A 85 13.40 -3.72 30.35
CA ASP A 85 13.24 -3.39 31.78
C ASP A 85 11.98 -4.04 32.36
N SER A 86 12.01 -5.37 32.46
CA SER A 86 11.05 -6.11 33.27
C SER A 86 11.40 -5.94 34.75
N HIS A 87 10.86 -4.88 35.35
CA HIS A 87 10.36 -5.03 36.72
C HIS A 87 9.39 -6.23 36.70
N GLU A 88 9.88 -7.37 37.19
CA GLU A 88 9.21 -8.67 37.39
C GLU A 88 7.82 -8.82 36.72
N ASN A 89 7.74 -9.66 35.68
CA ASN A 89 6.52 -10.15 35.00
C ASN A 89 5.79 -9.19 34.03
N SER A 90 6.49 -8.50 33.12
CA SER A 90 5.90 -7.43 32.29
C SER A 90 5.27 -7.85 30.93
N SER A 91 5.60 -9.00 30.34
CA SER A 91 5.09 -9.46 29.03
C SER A 91 3.56 -9.57 28.98
N ASP A 92 2.97 -10.10 30.06
CA ASP A 92 1.52 -10.33 30.16
C ASP A 92 0.71 -9.08 30.56
N SER A 93 1.41 -8.02 30.94
CA SER A 93 0.82 -6.77 31.38
C SER A 93 0.71 -5.72 30.28
N LEU A 94 1.31 -5.93 29.11
CA LEU A 94 1.28 -4.97 28.01
C LEU A 94 0.22 -5.34 26.96
N ARG A 95 -0.40 -4.33 26.36
CA ARG A 95 -1.44 -4.49 25.34
C ARG A 95 -1.23 -3.49 24.21
N LEU A 96 -1.19 -4.03 23.01
CA LEU A 96 -1.23 -3.29 21.76
C LEU A 96 -2.68 -3.06 21.33
N SER A 97 -2.90 -1.90 20.75
CA SER A 97 -4.17 -1.52 20.12
C SER A 97 -3.88 -0.69 18.88
N LEU A 98 -4.86 -0.63 17.97
CA LEU A 98 -4.75 0.06 16.70
C LEU A 98 -5.84 1.11 16.61
N VAL A 99 -5.48 2.33 16.19
CA VAL A 99 -6.43 3.40 15.90
C VAL A 99 -6.12 3.94 14.51
N GLN A 100 -7.09 3.94 13.61
CA GLN A 100 -6.93 4.58 12.30
C GLN A 100 -6.84 6.10 12.48
N THR A 101 -5.88 6.72 11.80
CA THR A 101 -5.61 8.15 11.84
C THR A 101 -5.86 8.83 10.50
N SER A 102 -5.73 8.10 9.40
CA SER A 102 -6.04 8.58 8.05
C SER A 102 -6.40 7.43 7.10
N GLY A 103 -6.94 7.77 5.94
CA GLY A 103 -7.22 6.83 4.87
C GLY A 103 -8.35 7.33 3.98
N PRO A 104 -8.50 6.75 2.78
CA PRO A 104 -9.58 7.12 1.86
C PRO A 104 -10.96 6.69 2.39
N THR A 105 -11.01 5.61 3.19
CA THR A 105 -12.23 5.12 3.86
C THR A 105 -11.88 4.51 5.22
N ILE A 106 -12.86 4.00 5.96
CA ILE A 106 -12.63 3.27 7.22
C ILE A 106 -12.11 1.86 6.92
N ALA A 107 -10.99 1.47 7.51
CA ALA A 107 -10.36 0.15 7.37
C ALA A 107 -11.16 -0.95 8.07
N THR A 108 -12.29 -1.33 7.47
CA THR A 108 -13.22 -2.30 8.07
C THR A 108 -12.52 -3.65 8.26
N GLY A 109 -12.70 -4.25 9.44
CA GLY A 109 -12.19 -5.59 9.75
C GLY A 109 -10.71 -5.68 10.11
N ILE A 110 -9.94 -4.57 10.08
CA ILE A 110 -8.53 -4.58 10.51
C ILE A 110 -8.41 -4.86 12.01
N LYS A 111 -7.45 -5.71 12.38
CA LYS A 111 -7.19 -6.09 13.79
C LYS A 111 -5.69 -6.17 14.04
N ILE A 112 -5.28 -5.89 15.28
CA ILE A 112 -3.95 -6.22 15.80
C ILE A 112 -4.10 -7.15 17.00
N GLN A 113 -3.33 -8.23 17.02
CA GLN A 113 -3.24 -9.12 18.17
C GLN A 113 -2.54 -8.40 19.31
N SER A 114 -3.23 -8.26 20.45
CA SER A 114 -2.83 -7.33 21.50
C SER A 114 -1.51 -7.69 22.20
N SER A 115 -1.09 -8.94 22.16
CA SER A 115 0.16 -9.42 22.77
C SER A 115 1.30 -9.59 21.77
N THR A 116 0.99 -9.99 20.53
CA THR A 116 2.02 -10.36 19.53
C THR A 116 2.31 -9.27 18.51
N GLY A 117 1.42 -8.27 18.36
CA GLY A 117 1.56 -7.23 17.34
C GLY A 117 1.34 -7.74 15.91
N VAL A 118 0.76 -8.93 15.76
CA VAL A 118 0.34 -9.45 14.46
C VAL A 118 -0.89 -8.68 13.98
N LEU A 119 -0.72 -7.94 12.89
CA LEU A 119 -1.81 -7.32 12.15
C LEU A 119 -2.51 -8.37 11.30
N THR A 120 -3.83 -8.37 11.28
CA THR A 120 -4.64 -9.16 10.36
C THR A 120 -5.67 -8.28 9.68
N TRP A 121 -5.68 -8.30 8.35
CA TRP A 121 -6.65 -7.54 7.56
C TRP A 121 -6.94 -8.22 6.23
N THR A 122 -8.19 -8.22 5.82
CA THR A 122 -8.63 -8.57 4.46
C THR A 122 -9.50 -7.43 3.97
N PRO A 123 -8.95 -6.44 3.24
CA PRO A 123 -9.75 -5.38 2.64
C PRO A 123 -10.83 -5.97 1.73
N GLY A 124 -12.06 -5.47 1.82
CA GLY A 124 -13.14 -5.84 0.89
C GLY A 124 -12.89 -5.29 -0.52
N ALA A 125 -13.68 -5.74 -1.51
CA ALA A 125 -13.60 -5.22 -2.88
C ALA A 125 -13.92 -3.71 -2.94
N ASP A 126 -14.92 -3.27 -2.18
CA ASP A 126 -15.36 -1.86 -2.14
C ASP A 126 -14.51 -0.97 -1.22
N GLN A 127 -13.55 -1.57 -0.52
CA GLN A 127 -12.59 -0.81 0.26
C GLN A 127 -11.69 -0.03 -0.71
N ALA A 128 -11.70 1.30 -0.64
CA ALA A 128 -10.88 2.12 -1.55
C ALA A 128 -9.39 1.76 -1.46
N ALA A 129 -8.69 1.66 -2.59
CA ALA A 129 -7.25 1.49 -2.60
C ALA A 129 -6.55 2.77 -2.11
N GLY A 130 -5.29 2.63 -1.69
CA GLY A 130 -4.45 3.72 -1.22
C GLY A 130 -3.87 3.51 0.18
N SER A 131 -3.34 4.61 0.74
CA SER A 131 -2.61 4.60 2.00
C SER A 131 -3.54 4.76 3.20
N TYR A 132 -3.46 3.83 4.14
CA TYR A 132 -4.17 3.88 5.41
C TYR A 132 -3.17 4.10 6.55
N GLY A 133 -3.37 5.19 7.28
CA GLY A 133 -2.55 5.55 8.43
C GLY A 133 -3.18 5.09 9.74
N PHE A 134 -2.35 4.57 10.63
CA PHE A 134 -2.75 4.14 11.96
C PHE A 134 -1.73 4.57 13.01
N ASN A 135 -2.20 4.63 14.25
CA ASN A 135 -1.36 4.65 15.44
C ASN A 135 -1.44 3.27 16.10
N VAL A 136 -0.28 2.63 16.28
CA VAL A 136 -0.11 1.49 17.18
C VAL A 136 0.16 2.05 18.56
N ILE A 137 -0.69 1.70 19.51
CA ILE A 137 -0.64 2.22 20.87
C ILE A 137 -0.33 1.09 21.84
N LEU A 138 0.76 1.24 22.59
CA LEU A 138 1.15 0.37 23.68
C LEU A 138 0.58 0.90 25.00
N ARG A 139 -0.08 0.03 25.78
CA ARG A 139 -0.59 0.35 27.12
C ARG A 139 -0.24 -0.74 28.12
N LYS A 140 -0.17 -0.37 29.39
CA LYS A 140 -0.31 -1.33 30.49
C LYS A 140 -1.78 -1.76 30.60
N LYS A 141 -2.03 -3.04 30.86
CA LYS A 141 -3.35 -3.62 31.07
C LYS A 141 -4.04 -2.89 32.23
N GLY A 142 -5.25 -2.41 32.00
CA GLY A 142 -6.02 -1.62 32.96
C GLY A 142 -5.68 -0.13 33.01
N SER A 143 -4.67 0.35 32.26
CA SER A 143 -4.38 1.78 32.11
C SER A 143 -5.04 2.35 30.85
N SER A 144 -5.64 3.54 30.94
CA SER A 144 -6.09 4.32 29.79
C SER A 144 -4.93 5.07 29.10
N ASN A 145 -3.88 5.38 29.86
CA ASN A 145 -2.77 6.21 29.38
C ASN A 145 -1.82 5.39 28.49
N PRO A 146 -1.51 5.88 27.27
CA PRO A 146 -0.53 5.25 26.40
C PRO A 146 0.88 5.33 27.00
N LEU A 147 1.61 4.21 26.93
CA LEU A 147 3.04 4.18 27.23
C LEU A 147 3.84 4.71 26.05
N GLU A 148 3.45 4.31 24.83
CA GLU A 148 4.08 4.72 23.58
C GLU A 148 3.05 4.68 22.45
N ILE A 149 3.23 5.56 21.46
CA ILE A 149 2.42 5.62 20.23
C ILE A 149 3.39 5.70 19.05
N LYS A 150 3.23 4.79 18.08
CA LYS A 150 4.02 4.77 16.86
C LYS A 150 3.11 4.74 15.63
N PRO A 151 3.48 5.45 14.55
CA PRO A 151 2.72 5.43 13.31
C PRO A 151 2.90 4.10 12.58
N LEU A 152 1.88 3.70 11.83
CA LEU A 152 1.86 2.57 10.92
C LEU A 152 1.15 3.00 9.63
N GLN A 153 1.73 2.66 8.48
CA GLN A 153 1.12 2.87 7.17
C GLN A 153 0.92 1.54 6.47
N VAL A 154 -0.28 1.29 5.97
CA VAL A 154 -0.64 0.09 5.20
C VAL A 154 -1.15 0.53 3.83
N GLN A 155 -0.59 -0.03 2.76
CA GLN A 155 -1.05 0.23 1.40
C GLN A 155 -2.03 -0.84 0.94
N VAL A 156 -3.20 -0.44 0.45
CA VAL A 156 -4.17 -1.31 -0.23
C VAL A 156 -4.08 -1.09 -1.73
N LEU A 157 -4.02 -2.18 -2.50
CA LEU A 157 -3.95 -2.15 -3.96
C LEU A 157 -5.13 -2.91 -4.56
N SER A 158 -5.61 -2.47 -5.74
CA SER A 158 -6.59 -3.22 -6.52
C SER A 158 -5.96 -4.33 -7.36
N ALA A 159 -4.65 -4.28 -7.59
CA ALA A 159 -3.92 -5.34 -8.27
C ALA A 159 -2.56 -5.65 -7.62
N GLY A 160 -2.15 -6.92 -7.65
CA GLY A 160 -0.83 -7.35 -7.18
C GLY A 160 -0.59 -8.85 -7.31
N ILE A 161 0.68 -9.26 -7.17
CA ILE A 161 1.06 -10.68 -7.23
C ILE A 161 0.89 -11.31 -5.85
N VAL A 162 0.00 -12.30 -5.74
CA VAL A 162 -0.30 -13.02 -4.49
C VAL A 162 -0.28 -14.51 -4.76
N ASN A 163 0.56 -15.24 -4.01
CA ASN A 163 0.73 -16.69 -4.13
C ASN A 163 0.92 -17.12 -5.59
N GLN A 164 1.86 -16.49 -6.31
CA GLN A 164 2.20 -16.74 -7.72
C GLN A 164 1.16 -16.28 -8.77
N ASN A 165 -0.04 -15.88 -8.34
CA ASN A 165 -1.09 -15.37 -9.23
C ASN A 165 -1.01 -13.85 -9.31
N LEU A 166 -1.30 -13.28 -10.47
CA LEU A 166 -1.63 -11.86 -10.56
C LEU A 166 -3.11 -11.70 -10.22
N VAL A 167 -3.41 -11.06 -9.10
CA VAL A 167 -4.77 -10.82 -8.63
C VAL A 167 -5.16 -9.40 -8.98
N VAL A 168 -6.31 -9.23 -9.65
CA VAL A 168 -6.90 -7.96 -10.07
C VAL A 168 -8.34 -7.92 -9.58
N VAL A 169 -8.70 -6.87 -8.85
CA VAL A 169 -9.96 -6.78 -8.11
C VAL A 169 -10.65 -5.44 -8.41
N GLY A 170 -11.84 -5.53 -9.00
CA GLY A 170 -12.80 -4.44 -9.09
C GLY A 170 -13.53 -4.16 -7.77
N THR A 171 -14.75 -3.68 -7.88
CA THR A 171 -15.67 -3.20 -6.85
C THR A 171 -17.07 -3.73 -7.15
N SER A 172 -18.04 -3.52 -6.27
CA SER A 172 -19.44 -3.86 -6.55
C SER A 172 -20.15 -2.86 -7.48
N LEU A 173 -19.39 -2.04 -8.20
CA LEU A 173 -19.86 -1.06 -9.18
C LEU A 173 -19.21 -1.38 -10.52
N SER A 174 -19.76 -0.84 -11.61
CA SER A 174 -19.16 -0.94 -12.94
C SER A 174 -17.69 -0.52 -12.94
N ASP A 175 -16.83 -1.46 -13.32
CA ASP A 175 -15.40 -1.25 -13.45
C ASP A 175 -14.93 -1.32 -14.91
N ALA A 176 -13.94 -0.48 -15.23
CA ALA A 176 -13.13 -0.63 -16.42
C ALA A 176 -11.80 -1.30 -16.04
N ILE A 177 -11.65 -2.57 -16.38
CA ILE A 177 -10.45 -3.37 -16.10
C ILE A 177 -9.70 -3.63 -17.41
N SER A 178 -8.39 -3.42 -17.41
CA SER A 178 -7.54 -3.80 -18.54
C SER A 178 -6.34 -4.60 -18.08
N VAL A 179 -5.96 -5.62 -18.86
CA VAL A 179 -4.72 -6.36 -18.67
C VAL A 179 -4.06 -6.54 -20.03
N SER A 180 -2.84 -6.02 -20.19
CA SER A 180 -2.12 -6.10 -21.45
C SER A 180 -0.66 -6.51 -21.27
N SER A 181 -0.16 -7.33 -22.19
CA SER A 181 1.27 -7.64 -22.26
C SER A 181 2.06 -6.42 -22.73
N LEU A 182 3.17 -6.13 -22.07
CA LEU A 182 4.15 -5.11 -22.46
C LEU A 182 5.44 -5.77 -22.96
N PRO A 183 6.31 -5.02 -23.68
CA PRO A 183 7.66 -5.48 -23.99
C PRO A 183 8.44 -5.91 -22.74
N SER A 184 9.48 -6.72 -22.94
CA SER A 184 10.35 -7.21 -21.86
C SER A 184 9.62 -7.99 -20.75
N ASN A 185 8.55 -8.70 -21.11
CA ASN A 185 7.74 -9.50 -20.20
C ASN A 185 7.04 -8.67 -19.10
N GLY A 186 6.69 -7.42 -19.39
CA GLY A 186 5.85 -6.61 -18.51
C GLY A 186 4.36 -6.97 -18.66
N ILE A 187 3.58 -6.73 -17.63
CA ILE A 187 2.11 -6.78 -17.69
C ILE A 187 1.57 -5.47 -17.15
N ALA A 188 0.87 -4.71 -17.97
CA ALA A 188 0.11 -3.55 -17.54
C ALA A 188 -1.26 -3.99 -17.04
N VAL A 189 -1.70 -3.42 -15.92
CA VAL A 189 -3.03 -3.63 -15.37
C VAL A 189 -3.67 -2.28 -15.06
N GLY A 190 -4.86 -2.05 -15.60
CA GLY A 190 -5.73 -0.94 -15.24
C GLY A 190 -6.93 -1.43 -14.44
N VAL A 191 -7.28 -0.71 -13.37
CA VAL A 191 -8.56 -0.84 -12.66
C VAL A 191 -9.12 0.57 -12.48
N ASN A 192 -10.08 0.94 -13.31
CA ASN A 192 -10.58 2.31 -13.43
C ASN A 192 -9.44 3.32 -13.69
N SER A 193 -9.17 4.20 -12.72
CA SER A 193 -8.09 5.19 -12.79
C SER A 193 -6.76 4.70 -12.21
N GLU A 194 -6.72 3.49 -11.65
CA GLU A 194 -5.51 2.91 -11.08
C GLU A 194 -4.74 2.13 -12.15
N CYS A 195 -3.44 2.39 -12.25
CA CYS A 195 -2.56 1.74 -13.22
C CYS A 195 -1.37 1.08 -12.53
N TYR A 196 -1.07 -0.16 -12.91
CA TYR A 196 0.00 -0.96 -12.36
C TYR A 196 0.83 -1.59 -13.48
N VAL A 197 2.11 -1.84 -13.20
CA VAL A 197 3.00 -2.62 -14.08
C VAL A 197 3.67 -3.70 -13.24
N PHE A 198 3.52 -4.94 -13.69
CA PHE A 198 4.11 -6.12 -13.07
C PHE A 198 5.16 -6.76 -13.98
N ASN A 199 6.17 -7.38 -13.36
CA ASN A 199 7.07 -8.25 -14.09
C ASN A 199 6.37 -9.61 -14.29
N GLY A 200 6.01 -9.92 -15.53
CA GLY A 200 5.36 -11.16 -15.93
C GLY A 200 6.15 -12.41 -15.53
N ALA A 201 7.48 -12.34 -15.41
CA ALA A 201 8.28 -13.48 -14.93
C ALA A 201 8.04 -13.83 -13.45
N LYS A 202 7.39 -12.94 -12.70
CA LYS A 202 6.99 -13.17 -11.30
C LYS A 202 5.58 -13.75 -11.18
N VAL A 203 4.82 -13.75 -12.28
CA VAL A 203 3.54 -14.44 -12.37
C VAL A 203 3.86 -15.85 -12.85
N THR A 204 3.72 -16.85 -12.00
CA THR A 204 3.94 -18.26 -12.38
C THR A 204 2.66 -19.09 -12.29
N GLY A 205 1.57 -18.47 -11.83
CA GLY A 205 0.23 -19.02 -11.80
C GLY A 205 -0.70 -18.37 -12.83
N THR A 206 -1.93 -18.11 -12.41
CA THR A 206 -3.03 -17.58 -13.24
C THR A 206 -3.17 -16.07 -13.05
N ILE A 207 -3.64 -15.36 -14.07
CA ILE A 207 -4.14 -14.00 -13.92
C ILE A 207 -5.62 -14.11 -13.49
N LYS A 208 -5.92 -13.68 -12.27
CA LYS A 208 -7.24 -13.76 -11.65
C LYS A 208 -7.87 -12.37 -11.63
N ILE A 209 -8.97 -12.21 -12.35
CA ILE A 209 -9.73 -10.96 -12.40
C ILE A 209 -11.07 -11.19 -11.72
N SER A 210 -11.43 -10.32 -10.77
CA SER A 210 -12.72 -10.34 -10.10
C SER A 210 -13.42 -8.99 -10.29
N GLY A 211 -14.48 -8.96 -11.09
CA GLY A 211 -15.30 -7.76 -11.34
C GLY A 211 -16.30 -7.50 -10.22
N PHE A 212 -16.87 -8.54 -9.60
CA PHE A 212 -18.00 -8.45 -8.65
C PHE A 212 -19.27 -7.96 -9.34
N GLN A 213 -20.13 -7.21 -8.64
CA GLN A 213 -21.40 -6.70 -9.19
C GLN A 213 -21.15 -5.46 -10.04
N GLY A 214 -22.04 -5.17 -10.99
CA GLY A 214 -21.98 -3.99 -11.83
C GLY A 214 -22.00 -4.38 -13.31
N ASP A 215 -22.02 -3.39 -14.19
CA ASP A 215 -21.74 -3.60 -15.62
C ASP A 215 -20.24 -3.42 -15.84
N ASP A 216 -19.47 -4.52 -15.84
CA ASP A 216 -18.02 -4.43 -15.97
C ASP A 216 -17.57 -4.50 -17.44
N THR A 217 -16.50 -3.76 -17.77
CA THR A 217 -15.78 -3.91 -19.04
C THR A 217 -14.37 -4.38 -18.77
N LEU A 218 -14.05 -5.57 -19.28
CA LEU A 218 -12.75 -6.22 -19.10
C LEU A 218 -12.04 -6.32 -20.46
N ASN A 219 -10.93 -5.61 -20.64
CA ASN A 219 -10.09 -5.73 -21.83
C ASN A 219 -8.85 -6.58 -21.55
N VAL A 220 -8.67 -7.66 -22.30
CA VAL A 220 -7.51 -8.56 -22.24
C VAL A 220 -6.79 -8.49 -23.58
N ALA A 221 -5.56 -7.94 -23.58
CA ALA A 221 -4.86 -7.61 -24.81
C ALA A 221 -3.44 -8.20 -24.93
N GLY A 222 -3.14 -8.72 -26.13
CA GLY A 222 -1.82 -9.20 -26.54
C GLY A 222 -1.55 -10.67 -26.22
N ALA A 223 -0.36 -11.14 -26.59
CA ALA A 223 0.07 -12.52 -26.35
C ALA A 223 0.39 -12.73 -24.87
N ILE A 224 -0.64 -12.95 -24.06
CA ILE A 224 -0.45 -13.18 -22.63
C ILE A 224 -0.15 -14.65 -22.41
N GLY A 225 1.12 -14.96 -22.10
CA GLY A 225 1.62 -16.31 -21.82
C GLY A 225 1.18 -16.92 -20.48
N HIS A 226 0.01 -16.53 -19.98
CA HIS A 226 -0.57 -17.01 -18.71
C HIS A 226 -2.06 -17.28 -18.88
N PRO A 227 -2.60 -18.32 -18.25
CA PRO A 227 -4.04 -18.54 -18.25
C PRO A 227 -4.76 -17.45 -17.44
N TYR A 228 -5.96 -17.09 -17.86
CA TYR A 228 -6.87 -16.21 -17.12
C TYR A 228 -7.99 -17.00 -16.45
N SER A 229 -8.39 -16.49 -15.28
CA SER A 229 -9.64 -16.84 -14.61
C SER A 229 -10.36 -15.55 -14.27
N ILE A 230 -11.46 -15.31 -14.98
CA ILE A 230 -12.30 -14.12 -14.86
C ILE A 230 -13.58 -14.51 -14.14
N ASN A 231 -13.90 -13.78 -13.08
CA ASN A 231 -15.11 -13.97 -12.31
C ASN A 231 -15.85 -12.64 -12.15
N VAL A 232 -16.99 -12.51 -12.80
CA VAL A 232 -17.87 -11.34 -12.75
C VAL A 232 -19.25 -11.75 -12.21
N ALA A 233 -20.03 -10.80 -11.74
CA ALA A 233 -21.37 -11.04 -11.19
C ALA A 233 -22.28 -9.86 -11.48
N GLY A 234 -23.59 -10.05 -11.35
CA GLY A 234 -24.53 -8.95 -11.55
C GLY A 234 -24.96 -8.78 -13.00
N ASP A 235 -24.86 -7.56 -13.52
CA ASP A 235 -25.58 -7.03 -14.68
C ASP A 235 -24.85 -7.37 -16.02
N ALA A 236 -24.80 -6.44 -16.99
CA ALA A 236 -24.34 -6.67 -18.35
C ALA A 236 -22.81 -6.54 -18.51
N ASP A 237 -22.07 -7.59 -18.18
CA ASP A 237 -20.61 -7.62 -18.30
C ASP A 237 -20.11 -7.81 -19.74
N THR A 238 -19.04 -7.10 -20.10
CA THR A 238 -18.36 -7.20 -21.40
C THR A 238 -16.92 -7.67 -21.24
N LEU A 239 -16.56 -8.77 -21.89
CA LEU A 239 -15.16 -9.19 -22.08
C LEU A 239 -14.72 -8.85 -23.51
N ILE A 240 -13.64 -8.08 -23.61
CA ILE A 240 -12.95 -7.77 -24.85
C ILE A 240 -11.64 -8.56 -24.85
N VAL A 241 -11.43 -9.36 -25.89
CA VAL A 241 -10.20 -10.13 -26.12
C VAL A 241 -9.55 -9.60 -27.38
N GLU A 242 -8.34 -9.07 -27.25
CA GLU A 242 -7.54 -8.56 -28.37
C GLU A 242 -6.43 -9.56 -28.72
N GLY A 243 -6.37 -9.93 -29.99
CA GLY A 243 -5.29 -10.68 -30.61
C GLY A 243 -4.02 -9.85 -30.75
N THR A 244 -3.24 -10.14 -31.77
CA THR A 244 -1.96 -9.50 -32.06
C THR A 244 -1.95 -8.91 -33.46
N SER A 245 -0.90 -8.20 -33.84
CA SER A 245 -0.71 -7.76 -35.22
C SER A 245 -0.19 -8.88 -36.15
N HIS A 246 -0.27 -10.14 -35.72
CA HIS A 246 0.16 -11.32 -36.45
C HIS A 246 -1.00 -12.32 -36.49
N ARG A 247 -0.87 -13.34 -37.34
CA ARG A 247 -1.80 -14.47 -37.39
C ARG A 247 -2.12 -14.99 -35.98
N ASP A 248 -3.40 -14.96 -35.65
CA ASP A 248 -3.96 -15.54 -34.45
C ASP A 248 -4.82 -16.77 -34.75
N VAL A 249 -4.73 -17.76 -33.85
CA VAL A 249 -5.65 -18.90 -33.80
C VAL A 249 -6.50 -18.74 -32.55
N ILE A 250 -7.79 -18.45 -32.78
CA ILE A 250 -8.75 -18.12 -31.73
C ILE A 250 -9.82 -19.22 -31.70
N ALA A 251 -9.99 -19.85 -30.53
CA ALA A 251 -11.07 -20.81 -30.30
C ALA A 251 -12.02 -20.29 -29.23
N LEU A 252 -13.30 -20.22 -29.59
CA LEU A 252 -14.39 -19.75 -28.75
C LEU A 252 -15.23 -20.94 -28.29
N SER A 253 -15.52 -20.96 -27.00
CA SER A 253 -16.45 -21.90 -26.36
C SER A 253 -17.33 -21.15 -25.37
N ASN A 254 -18.29 -21.85 -24.75
CA ASN A 254 -19.28 -21.24 -23.86
C ASN A 254 -18.69 -20.38 -22.71
N ASN A 255 -17.52 -20.74 -22.20
CA ASN A 255 -16.92 -20.12 -21.01
C ASN A 255 -15.40 -19.94 -21.12
N GLN A 256 -14.88 -20.03 -22.35
CA GLN A 256 -13.46 -19.88 -22.60
C GLN A 256 -13.19 -19.34 -24.01
N VAL A 257 -12.27 -18.38 -24.09
CA VAL A 257 -11.56 -18.01 -25.31
C VAL A 257 -10.14 -18.56 -25.24
N VAL A 258 -9.65 -19.20 -26.29
CA VAL A 258 -8.23 -19.60 -26.40
C VAL A 258 -7.59 -18.79 -27.52
N VAL A 259 -6.52 -18.06 -27.22
CA VAL A 259 -5.75 -17.27 -28.21
C VAL A 259 -4.34 -17.84 -28.29
N ASN A 260 -3.97 -18.42 -29.42
CA ASN A 260 -2.64 -19.02 -29.65
C ASN A 260 -2.23 -20.03 -28.55
N GLY A 261 -3.19 -20.80 -28.04
CA GLY A 261 -2.99 -21.78 -26.97
C GLY A 261 -3.14 -21.23 -25.54
N ASN A 262 -3.27 -19.92 -25.35
CA ASN A 262 -3.48 -19.31 -24.03
C ASN A 262 -4.96 -19.26 -23.69
N SER A 263 -5.34 -19.85 -22.56
CA SER A 263 -6.74 -19.97 -22.14
C SER A 263 -7.21 -18.76 -21.34
N ILE A 264 -8.31 -18.16 -21.75
CA ILE A 264 -9.05 -17.11 -21.05
C ILE A 264 -10.38 -17.68 -20.62
N SER A 265 -10.46 -18.14 -19.37
CA SER A 265 -11.69 -18.73 -18.82
C SER A 265 -12.48 -17.68 -18.06
N TYR A 266 -13.79 -17.66 -18.24
CA TYR A 266 -14.71 -16.71 -17.60
C TYR A 266 -15.99 -17.43 -17.14
N ASN A 267 -16.76 -16.82 -16.23
CA ASN A 267 -18.03 -17.39 -15.78
C ASN A 267 -19.22 -16.90 -16.62
N THR A 268 -19.81 -15.73 -16.33
CA THR A 268 -21.14 -15.32 -16.80
C THR A 268 -21.12 -13.97 -17.52
N ILE A 269 -20.23 -13.79 -18.51
CA ILE A 269 -20.20 -12.55 -19.30
C ILE A 269 -21.46 -12.44 -20.17
N SER A 270 -21.94 -11.20 -20.37
CA SER A 270 -23.10 -10.91 -21.23
C SER A 270 -22.69 -10.61 -22.68
N HIS A 271 -21.54 -9.98 -22.86
CA HIS A 271 -20.97 -9.64 -24.15
C HIS A 271 -19.53 -10.15 -24.26
N LEU A 272 -19.22 -10.77 -25.39
CA LEU A 272 -17.86 -11.15 -25.75
C LEU A 272 -17.49 -10.43 -27.04
N VAL A 273 -16.42 -9.65 -27.00
CA VAL A 273 -15.85 -9.00 -28.19
C VAL A 273 -14.49 -9.61 -28.44
N VAL A 274 -14.26 -10.08 -29.66
CA VAL A 274 -12.99 -10.64 -30.09
C VAL A 274 -12.47 -9.80 -31.24
N ASN A 275 -11.33 -9.14 -31.03
CA ASN A 275 -10.67 -8.32 -32.04
C ASN A 275 -9.38 -9.01 -32.44
N ALA A 276 -9.26 -9.49 -33.68
CA ALA A 276 -8.05 -10.15 -34.15
C ALA A 276 -6.89 -9.16 -34.41
N ILE A 277 -7.19 -7.85 -34.50
CA ILE A 277 -6.23 -6.73 -34.66
C ILE A 277 -5.52 -6.69 -36.02
N GLY A 278 -4.77 -7.71 -36.42
CA GLY A 278 -4.20 -7.78 -37.77
C GLY A 278 -3.46 -9.07 -38.08
N GLY A 279 -3.50 -9.51 -39.32
CA GLY A 279 -2.90 -10.78 -39.72
C GLY A 279 -3.88 -11.61 -40.53
N ASP A 280 -3.47 -12.82 -40.89
CA ASP A 280 -4.42 -13.81 -41.42
C ASP A 280 -4.90 -14.66 -40.25
N ASP A 281 -6.12 -14.43 -39.78
CA ASP A 281 -6.60 -14.99 -38.53
C ASP A 281 -7.54 -16.18 -38.74
N SER A 282 -7.55 -17.10 -37.79
CA SER A 282 -8.50 -18.21 -37.76
C SER A 282 -9.32 -18.14 -36.49
N VAL A 283 -10.64 -17.98 -36.63
CA VAL A 283 -11.58 -18.00 -35.51
C VAL A 283 -12.47 -19.23 -35.64
N SER A 284 -12.45 -20.07 -34.61
CA SER A 284 -13.32 -21.23 -34.49
C SER A 284 -14.27 -21.05 -33.31
N MET A 285 -15.52 -21.48 -33.46
CA MET A 285 -16.52 -21.44 -32.40
C MET A 285 -17.18 -22.81 -32.23
N THR A 286 -17.29 -23.26 -30.98
CA THR A 286 -17.94 -24.53 -30.59
C THR A 286 -18.87 -24.32 -29.38
N GLY A 287 -20.04 -24.98 -29.33
CA GLY A 287 -20.96 -24.93 -28.17
C GLY A 287 -22.44 -24.75 -28.52
N ASN A 288 -23.34 -24.79 -27.51
CA ASN A 288 -24.80 -24.58 -27.65
C ASN A 288 -25.45 -23.78 -26.49
N ALA A 289 -26.46 -22.97 -26.89
CA ALA A 289 -27.61 -22.35 -26.20
C ALA A 289 -27.46 -21.63 -24.84
N ALA A 290 -26.57 -20.63 -24.78
CA ALA A 290 -26.85 -19.24 -24.40
C ALA A 290 -25.50 -18.50 -24.25
N PRO A 291 -24.63 -18.52 -25.28
CA PRO A 291 -23.37 -17.79 -25.19
C PRO A 291 -23.65 -16.28 -25.04
N PRO A 292 -22.69 -15.51 -24.50
CA PRO A 292 -22.75 -14.06 -24.57
C PRO A 292 -23.06 -13.60 -26.01
N CYS A 293 -23.61 -12.40 -26.15
CA CYS A 293 -23.63 -11.74 -27.45
C CYS A 293 -22.17 -11.61 -27.94
N VAL A 294 -21.80 -12.39 -28.96
CA VAL A 294 -20.44 -12.42 -29.50
C VAL A 294 -20.32 -11.48 -30.70
N THR A 295 -19.37 -10.56 -30.64
CA THR A 295 -18.89 -9.78 -31.79
C THR A 295 -17.49 -10.24 -32.11
N VAL A 296 -17.23 -10.53 -33.40
CA VAL A 296 -15.88 -10.85 -33.87
C VAL A 296 -15.49 -9.88 -34.97
N ASP A 297 -14.37 -9.19 -34.78
CA ASP A 297 -13.72 -8.37 -35.78
C ASP A 297 -12.43 -9.06 -36.24
N GLY A 298 -12.44 -9.55 -37.49
CA GLY A 298 -11.28 -10.17 -38.12
C GLY A 298 -10.21 -9.17 -38.55
N SER A 299 -10.46 -7.87 -38.46
CA SER A 299 -9.53 -6.82 -38.89
C SER A 299 -9.08 -6.97 -40.36
N GLY A 300 -7.88 -6.48 -40.71
CA GLY A 300 -7.34 -6.58 -42.06
C GLY A 300 -6.54 -7.87 -42.28
N GLY A 301 -6.68 -8.49 -43.46
CA GLY A 301 -6.01 -9.74 -43.83
C GLY A 301 -7.00 -10.76 -44.39
N PHE A 302 -6.55 -12.00 -44.63
CA PHE A 302 -7.44 -13.11 -44.97
C PHE A 302 -7.85 -13.86 -43.70
N ASN A 303 -9.14 -13.82 -43.38
CA ASN A 303 -9.67 -14.35 -42.13
C ASN A 303 -10.61 -15.53 -42.38
N ASP A 304 -10.36 -16.63 -41.68
CA ASP A 304 -11.18 -17.84 -41.72
C ASP A 304 -12.07 -17.96 -40.47
N PHE A 305 -13.38 -18.07 -40.70
CA PHE A 305 -14.37 -18.26 -39.63
C PHE A 305 -15.02 -19.63 -39.75
N THR A 306 -14.93 -20.43 -38.70
CA THR A 306 -15.56 -21.74 -38.62
C THR A 306 -16.46 -21.83 -37.38
N ALA A 307 -17.69 -22.26 -37.56
CA ALA A 307 -18.62 -22.47 -36.46
C ALA A 307 -19.18 -23.89 -36.53
N THR A 308 -18.98 -24.65 -35.44
CA THR A 308 -19.62 -25.95 -35.26
C THR A 308 -20.64 -25.82 -34.14
N LEU A 309 -21.89 -25.56 -34.53
CA LEU A 309 -23.03 -25.53 -33.62
C LEU A 309 -23.54 -26.97 -33.45
N THR A 310 -23.49 -27.48 -32.22
CA THR A 310 -24.01 -28.80 -31.84
C THR A 310 -25.38 -28.67 -31.20
#